data_AF-A0A819GDI7-F1
#
_entry.id   AF-A0A819GDI7-F1
#
_cell.length_a   1.000
_cell.length_b   1.000
_cell.length_c   1.000
_cell.angle_alpha   90.00
_cell.angle_beta   90.00
_cell.angle_gamma   90.00
#
_symmetry.space_group_name_H-M   'P 1'
#
loop_
_entity.id
_entity.type
_entity.pdbx_description
1 polymer ?
#
loop_
_entity_poly.entity_id
_entity_poly.type
_entity_poly.pdbx_seq_one_letter_code
_entity_poly.pdbx_strand_id
1 'polypeptide(L)'
;MKGYNIFRNDRVGKPGGGVLLAVKQHIKCSEILNKTVGKNEIIAIEIATQSLKNILISSIYVPPTAKIHCNIFNELYNLNNNCIIVRDLNATIFNMGSRITNARGRQIQEVINEGYMNCIDDDNTTFEKNDYEEKIDWILASQPLHSLISNVETHPTIGTLNGHKPLTFDITIGTEPKPASPRLSLKFKAANWSKVRNKLNEQLMLTKYAKHHVYGTDRRRHAAVILFDIKAAFDSVWHDGLIYKLNQLRLPQYIMNYLMSFLQNRIASIEIENNLSKPFILNSGTPQGSPLSPLLYIIYTADSMNGIPDHTEHGLFADDTALWTSSNTTTSLNIRLQQSIDAFESWCKSWKLKLQPTKTELLHFTVHPRRIFKNPINVKIEDTIIKPSESTRYLGIIIDKRLNWRSHIHHVESKIAGRISLLRFLNRTAYEPNDKIMLNIFKSIARTMIIYGYPILLTANDKIWERLQIMENKAIRAALGLPIYTSVEYIHKISNVTKIKEDATTLLQPYIQTATSNNDNVLKNNLEEIFNQL
;
A
#
# COMPACT_ATOMS: atom_id res chain seq x y z
N MET A 1 49.58 14.13 -3.58
CA MET A 1 49.67 14.23 -2.11
C MET A 1 50.70 13.21 -1.62
N LYS A 2 51.77 13.62 -0.93
CA LYS A 2 52.76 12.67 -0.37
C LYS A 2 52.13 11.85 0.75
N GLY A 3 52.38 10.54 0.80
CA GLY A 3 51.89 9.64 1.85
C GLY A 3 50.47 9.06 1.65
N TYR A 4 49.89 9.22 0.45
CA TYR A 4 48.56 8.69 0.10
C TYR A 4 48.59 7.87 -1.19
N ASN A 5 47.81 6.79 -1.22
CA ASN A 5 47.36 6.11 -2.41
C ASN A 5 46.19 6.91 -3.01
N ILE A 6 46.30 7.32 -4.27
CA ILE A 6 45.33 8.20 -4.93
C ILE A 6 44.59 7.41 -6.00
N PHE A 7 43.27 7.42 -5.92
CA PHE A 7 42.35 6.88 -6.90
C PHE A 7 41.55 8.03 -7.48
N ARG A 8 41.47 8.16 -8.80
CA ARG A 8 40.77 9.27 -9.44
C ARG A 8 40.04 8.87 -10.71
N ASN A 9 38.91 9.52 -10.94
CA ASN A 9 38.14 9.49 -12.17
C ASN A 9 38.00 10.92 -12.66
N ASP A 10 38.82 11.30 -13.64
CA ASP A 10 38.90 12.66 -14.16
C ASP A 10 38.02 12.84 -15.39
N ARG A 11 37.50 14.06 -15.56
CA ARG A 11 36.84 14.44 -16.81
C ARG A 11 37.86 14.62 -17.93
N VAL A 12 37.66 13.90 -19.01
CA VAL A 12 38.43 14.11 -20.25
C VAL A 12 38.02 15.45 -20.87
N GLY A 13 39.00 16.33 -21.14
CA GLY A 13 38.79 17.57 -21.90
C GLY A 13 38.22 18.77 -21.15
N LYS A 14 38.18 18.76 -19.81
CA LYS A 14 37.81 19.94 -19.00
C LYS A 14 38.85 20.21 -17.90
N PRO A 15 39.16 21.49 -17.59
CA PRO A 15 40.14 21.85 -16.56
C PRO A 15 39.63 21.64 -15.11
N GLY A 16 38.47 21.00 -14.92
CA GLY A 16 37.89 20.74 -13.60
C GLY A 16 36.74 19.74 -13.64
N GLY A 17 36.48 19.11 -12.48
CA GLY A 17 35.53 18.02 -12.31
C GLY A 17 36.22 16.67 -12.13
N GLY A 18 35.45 15.66 -11.74
CA GLY A 18 35.95 14.35 -11.37
C GLY A 18 35.75 14.00 -9.90
N VAL A 19 36.03 12.75 -9.60
CA VAL A 19 36.05 12.22 -8.24
C VAL A 19 37.43 11.71 -7.87
N LEU A 20 37.82 11.93 -6.61
CA LEU A 20 39.10 11.52 -6.07
C LEU A 20 38.90 10.91 -4.68
N LEU A 21 39.53 9.77 -4.45
CA LEU A 21 39.69 9.16 -3.13
C LEU A 21 41.18 9.09 -2.81
N ALA A 22 41.55 9.57 -1.62
CA ALA A 22 42.92 9.53 -1.11
C ALA A 22 42.97 8.70 0.17
N VAL A 23 43.73 7.62 0.16
CA VAL A 23 43.88 6.71 1.31
C VAL A 23 45.31 6.74 1.80
N LYS A 24 45.54 6.82 3.12
CA LYS A 24 46.89 6.77 3.67
C LYS A 24 47.61 5.47 3.27
N GLN A 25 48.88 5.55 2.89
CA GLN A 25 49.64 4.40 2.35
C GLN A 25 49.71 3.16 3.27
N HIS A 26 49.57 3.34 4.59
CA HIS A 26 49.57 2.23 5.54
C HIS A 26 48.22 1.50 5.63
N ILE A 27 47.15 2.04 5.04
CA ILE A 27 45.83 1.41 4.96
C ILE A 27 45.76 0.60 3.66
N LYS A 28 45.56 -0.72 3.79
CA LYS A 28 45.43 -1.62 2.64
C LYS A 28 44.09 -1.35 1.93
N CYS A 29 44.16 -1.04 0.65
CA CYS A 29 42.99 -0.78 -0.19
C CYS A 29 43.22 -1.15 -1.65
N SER A 30 42.13 -1.36 -2.40
CA SER A 30 42.14 -1.63 -3.84
C SER A 30 40.98 -0.92 -4.55
N GLU A 31 41.18 -0.51 -5.81
CA GLU A 31 40.11 0.01 -6.65
C GLU A 31 39.17 -1.11 -7.10
N ILE A 32 37.85 -0.92 -6.95
CA ILE A 32 36.83 -1.88 -7.35
C ILE A 32 36.02 -1.39 -8.55
N LEU A 33 35.78 -0.08 -8.60
CA LEU A 33 34.95 0.54 -9.63
C LEU A 33 35.50 1.91 -9.97
N ASN A 34 35.72 2.18 -11.26
CA ASN A 34 36.05 3.50 -11.75
C ASN A 34 35.37 3.71 -13.10
N LYS A 35 34.29 4.50 -13.11
CA LYS A 35 33.49 4.70 -14.32
C LYS A 35 32.70 5.99 -14.29
N THR A 36 32.31 6.42 -15.49
CA THR A 36 31.40 7.54 -15.70
C THR A 36 30.16 7.04 -16.42
N VAL A 37 28.98 7.22 -15.81
CA VAL A 37 27.69 6.80 -16.37
C VAL A 37 26.87 8.04 -16.69
N GLY A 38 26.71 8.34 -17.99
CA GLY A 38 26.15 9.61 -18.43
C GLY A 38 27.05 10.77 -18.01
N LYS A 39 26.58 11.60 -17.06
CA LYS A 39 27.37 12.70 -16.46
C LYS A 39 27.74 12.44 -14.99
N ASN A 40 27.45 11.24 -14.48
CA ASN A 40 27.74 10.88 -13.10
C ASN A 40 29.13 10.25 -13.04
N GLU A 41 30.04 10.85 -12.29
CA GLU A 41 31.40 10.35 -12.09
C GLU A 41 31.44 9.53 -10.80
N ILE A 42 31.95 8.30 -10.89
CA ILE A 42 32.02 7.37 -9.77
C ILE A 42 33.42 6.79 -9.65
N ILE A 43 33.86 6.67 -8.41
CA ILE A 43 34.98 5.83 -8.03
C ILE A 43 34.64 5.12 -6.72
N ALA A 44 34.95 3.83 -6.63
CA ALA A 44 34.79 3.05 -5.43
C ALA A 44 36.04 2.21 -5.17
N ILE A 45 36.48 2.24 -3.93
CA ILE A 45 37.60 1.47 -3.42
C ILE A 45 37.11 0.58 -2.29
N GLU A 46 37.85 -0.48 -2.05
CA GLU A 46 37.63 -1.37 -0.92
C GLU A 46 38.80 -1.25 0.06
N ILE A 47 38.48 -1.07 1.34
CA ILE A 47 39.43 -1.01 2.45
C ILE A 47 39.42 -2.35 3.18
N ALA A 48 40.59 -2.96 3.30
CA ALA A 48 40.74 -4.22 4.03
C ALA A 48 40.72 -3.98 5.53
N THR A 49 39.85 -4.71 6.23
CA THR A 49 39.69 -4.66 7.69
C THR A 49 40.16 -5.96 8.34
N GLN A 50 40.74 -5.89 9.54
CA GLN A 50 41.32 -7.07 10.21
C GLN A 50 40.28 -8.01 10.85
N SER A 51 39.08 -7.51 11.17
CA SER A 51 38.02 -8.24 11.90
C SER A 51 36.61 -8.15 11.29
N LEU A 52 36.44 -7.40 10.20
CA LEU A 52 35.16 -7.22 9.49
C LEU A 52 35.29 -7.66 8.02
N LYS A 53 34.15 -7.87 7.35
CA LYS A 53 34.08 -7.86 5.88
C LYS A 53 34.64 -6.53 5.39
N ASN A 54 35.45 -6.55 4.32
CA ASN A 54 36.02 -5.33 3.74
C ASN A 54 34.95 -4.23 3.57
N ILE A 55 35.36 -2.97 3.71
CA ILE A 55 34.47 -1.81 3.60
C ILE A 55 34.63 -1.19 2.22
N LEU A 56 33.54 -1.08 1.47
CA LEU A 56 33.52 -0.36 0.20
C LEU A 56 33.23 1.13 0.45
N ILE A 57 34.13 2.00 0.02
CA ILE A 57 33.93 3.46 0.03
C ILE A 57 33.79 3.94 -1.40
N SER A 58 32.64 4.52 -1.72
CA SER A 58 32.36 5.11 -3.03
C SER A 58 32.22 6.62 -2.93
N SER A 59 32.87 7.33 -3.85
CA SER A 59 32.69 8.75 -4.09
C SER A 59 31.91 8.95 -5.38
N ILE A 60 30.82 9.70 -5.33
CA ILE A 60 30.00 10.02 -6.51
C ILE A 60 29.90 11.53 -6.66
N TYR A 61 30.06 12.03 -7.89
CA TYR A 61 29.70 13.39 -8.25
C TYR A 61 28.59 13.39 -9.31
N VAL A 62 27.52 14.14 -9.02
CA VAL A 62 26.38 14.32 -9.93
C VAL A 62 26.22 15.80 -10.23
N PRO A 63 26.44 16.26 -11.47
CA PRO A 63 26.30 17.67 -11.82
C PRO A 63 24.88 18.21 -11.59
N PRO A 64 24.71 19.52 -11.31
CA PRO A 64 23.39 20.15 -11.14
C PRO A 64 22.43 19.97 -12.33
N THR A 65 22.96 19.69 -13.51
CA THR A 65 22.19 19.49 -14.76
C THR A 65 21.92 18.02 -15.08
N ALA A 66 22.46 17.08 -14.30
CA ALA A 66 22.35 15.65 -14.53
C ALA A 66 21.33 15.00 -13.57
N LYS A 67 20.78 13.85 -13.98
CA LYS A 67 19.97 13.00 -13.08
C LYS A 67 20.86 11.95 -12.42
N ILE A 68 20.55 11.57 -11.19
CA ILE A 68 21.17 10.39 -10.59
C ILE A 68 20.69 9.17 -11.38
N HIS A 69 21.64 8.34 -11.82
CA HIS A 69 21.30 7.10 -12.52
C HIS A 69 20.81 6.07 -11.49
N CYS A 70 19.50 5.78 -11.44
CA CYS A 70 18.84 5.10 -10.31
C CYS A 70 19.48 3.77 -9.86
N ASN A 71 20.15 3.05 -10.77
CA ASN A 71 20.75 1.75 -10.46
C ASN A 71 22.10 1.84 -9.73
N ILE A 72 22.68 3.03 -9.58
CA ILE A 72 24.05 3.20 -9.08
C ILE A 72 24.23 2.78 -7.63
N PHE A 73 23.26 3.12 -6.77
CA PHE A 73 23.27 2.74 -5.37
C PHE A 73 23.10 1.23 -5.22
N ASN A 74 22.21 0.62 -6.02
CA ASN A 74 22.02 -0.82 -6.06
C ASN A 74 23.28 -1.55 -6.55
N GLU A 75 23.96 -1.02 -7.56
CA GLU A 75 25.19 -1.62 -8.08
C GLU A 75 26.31 -1.61 -7.04
N LEU A 76 26.55 -0.47 -6.40
CA LEU A 76 27.55 -0.34 -5.33
C LEU A 76 27.23 -1.24 -4.14
N TYR A 77 25.96 -1.30 -3.73
CA TYR A 77 25.49 -2.19 -2.68
C TYR A 77 25.66 -3.68 -3.05
N ASN A 78 25.44 -4.05 -4.32
CA ASN A 78 25.62 -5.41 -4.80
C ASN A 78 27.09 -5.81 -4.94
N LEU A 79 27.98 -4.85 -5.25
CA LEU A 79 29.43 -5.08 -5.24
C LEU A 79 29.91 -5.44 -3.83
N ASN A 80 29.48 -4.66 -2.84
CA ASN A 80 29.69 -5.00 -1.44
C ASN A 80 28.62 -4.33 -0.58
N ASN A 81 27.81 -5.13 0.10
CA ASN A 81 26.74 -4.64 0.98
C ASN A 81 27.23 -4.02 2.30
N ASN A 82 28.54 -3.96 2.53
CA ASN A 82 29.20 -3.21 3.60
C ASN A 82 29.81 -1.93 3.01
N CYS A 83 28.97 -0.96 2.65
CA CYS A 83 29.37 0.19 1.83
C CYS A 83 28.96 1.54 2.40
N ILE A 84 29.79 2.54 2.12
CA ILE A 84 29.55 3.97 2.32
C ILE A 84 29.63 4.65 0.96
N ILE A 85 28.63 5.49 0.66
CA ILE A 85 28.56 6.32 -0.54
C ILE A 85 28.53 7.77 -0.10
N VAL A 86 29.46 8.57 -0.64
CA VAL A 86 29.67 9.96 -0.22
C VAL A 86 29.77 10.93 -1.39
N ARG A 87 29.67 12.23 -1.04
CA ARG A 87 29.94 13.47 -1.81
C ARG A 87 28.73 14.12 -2.47
N ASP A 88 29.01 15.18 -3.22
CA ASP A 88 28.10 16.08 -3.92
C ASP A 88 27.23 15.36 -4.96
N LEU A 89 26.00 15.06 -4.54
CA LEU A 89 24.95 14.52 -5.40
C LEU A 89 24.08 15.63 -6.00
N ASN A 90 24.33 16.91 -5.68
CA ASN A 90 23.50 18.07 -6.03
C ASN A 90 22.00 17.84 -5.73
N ALA A 91 21.72 17.06 -4.69
CA ALA A 91 20.39 16.61 -4.34
C ALA A 91 19.90 17.38 -3.12
N THR A 92 18.79 18.11 -3.26
CA THR A 92 18.20 18.90 -2.17
C THR A 92 16.95 18.20 -1.66
N ILE A 93 16.75 18.17 -0.34
CA ILE A 93 15.62 17.52 0.32
C ILE A 93 15.04 18.46 1.39
N PHE A 94 13.78 18.86 1.23
CA PHE A 94 13.12 19.87 2.07
C PHE A 94 13.13 19.51 3.56
N ASN A 95 12.77 18.28 3.90
CA ASN A 95 12.71 17.80 5.28
C ASN A 95 14.06 17.36 5.84
N MET A 96 15.17 17.64 5.15
CA MET A 96 16.54 17.31 5.56
C MET A 96 17.49 18.50 5.33
N GLY A 97 17.02 19.71 5.67
CA GLY A 97 17.86 20.91 5.70
C GLY A 97 17.94 21.73 4.40
N SER A 98 17.20 21.38 3.33
CA SER A 98 17.15 22.21 2.10
C SER A 98 15.84 23.00 1.98
N ARG A 99 15.82 24.06 1.15
CA ARG A 99 14.60 24.86 0.91
C ARG A 99 13.55 24.17 0.05
N ILE A 100 13.96 23.26 -0.83
CA ILE A 100 13.09 22.50 -1.74
C ILE A 100 13.61 21.07 -1.92
N THR A 101 12.70 20.14 -2.21
CA THR A 101 13.09 18.80 -2.67
C THR A 101 13.20 18.78 -4.19
N ASN A 102 14.42 18.64 -4.73
CA ASN A 102 14.62 18.53 -6.17
C ASN A 102 14.44 17.07 -6.65
N ALA A 103 14.50 16.85 -7.98
CA ALA A 103 14.30 15.53 -8.56
C ALA A 103 15.31 14.48 -8.04
N ARG A 104 16.55 14.89 -7.79
CA ARG A 104 17.61 14.01 -7.26
C ARG A 104 17.40 13.70 -5.78
N GLY A 105 16.95 14.69 -5.00
CA GLY A 105 16.54 14.49 -3.61
C GLY A 105 15.40 13.48 -3.47
N ARG A 106 14.42 13.50 -4.39
CA ARG A 106 13.38 12.45 -4.45
C ARG A 106 13.98 11.07 -4.68
N GLN A 107 14.97 10.94 -5.57
CA GLN A 107 15.64 9.65 -5.84
C GLN A 107 16.42 9.14 -4.62
N ILE A 108 17.12 10.01 -3.88
CA ILE A 108 17.79 9.63 -2.62
C ILE A 108 16.77 9.19 -1.58
N GLN A 109 15.66 9.92 -1.44
CA GLN A 109 14.61 9.58 -0.48
C GLN A 109 13.96 8.24 -0.81
N GLU A 110 13.82 7.88 -2.09
CA GLU A 110 13.41 6.52 -2.49
C GLU A 110 14.40 5.46 -2.02
N VAL A 111 15.71 5.66 -2.23
CA VAL A 111 16.76 4.72 -1.80
C VAL A 111 16.75 4.52 -0.29
N ILE A 112 16.58 5.61 0.48
CA ILE A 112 16.46 5.55 1.95
C ILE A 112 15.19 4.80 2.35
N ASN A 113 14.05 5.09 1.71
CA ASN A 113 12.78 4.43 1.98
C ASN A 113 12.78 2.94 1.62
N GLU A 114 13.61 2.51 0.66
CA GLU A 114 13.81 1.10 0.33
C GLU A 114 14.59 0.34 1.44
N GLY A 115 15.27 1.05 2.34
CA GLY A 115 15.75 0.54 3.62
C GLY A 115 17.09 -0.20 3.61
N TYR A 116 17.79 -0.28 2.48
CA TYR A 116 19.14 -0.89 2.39
C TYR A 116 20.28 0.12 2.62
N MET A 117 20.00 1.42 2.47
CA MET A 117 20.91 2.52 2.79
C MET A 117 20.21 3.50 3.74
N ASN A 118 20.97 4.07 4.66
CA ASN A 118 20.50 5.10 5.58
C ASN A 118 21.36 6.35 5.39
N CYS A 119 20.73 7.52 5.52
CA CYS A 119 21.45 8.78 5.53
C CYS A 119 22.06 9.03 6.91
N ILE A 120 23.29 9.53 6.92
CA ILE A 120 24.02 9.93 8.11
C ILE A 120 24.41 11.39 7.94
N ASP A 121 24.11 12.21 8.94
CA ASP A 121 24.46 13.62 8.94
C ASP A 121 24.44 14.21 10.35
N ASP A 122 24.83 15.50 10.46
CA ASP A 122 24.87 16.31 11.67
C ASP A 122 23.83 17.45 11.64
N ASP A 123 22.78 17.32 10.83
CA ASP A 123 21.75 18.33 10.55
C ASP A 123 22.22 19.68 9.95
N ASN A 124 23.53 19.89 9.76
CA ASN A 124 24.06 21.13 9.18
C ASN A 124 23.96 21.15 7.64
N THR A 125 23.98 22.36 7.07
CA THR A 125 24.06 22.59 5.63
C THR A 125 25.48 22.38 5.14
N THR A 126 25.64 21.81 3.95
CA THR A 126 26.96 21.44 3.39
C THR A 126 27.42 22.37 2.28
N PHE A 127 26.58 23.30 1.86
CA PHE A 127 26.86 24.26 0.81
C PHE A 127 26.30 25.64 1.14
N GLU A 128 27.09 26.69 0.89
CA GLU A 128 26.75 28.08 1.11
C GLU A 128 27.01 28.89 -0.16
N LYS A 129 26.05 29.74 -0.54
CA LYS A 129 26.17 30.65 -1.68
C LYS A 129 25.47 31.97 -1.38
N ASN A 130 26.26 33.04 -1.18
CA ASN A 130 25.92 34.46 -0.97
C ASN A 130 24.69 34.78 -0.08
N ASP A 131 23.50 34.28 -0.42
CA ASP A 131 22.22 34.58 0.22
C ASP A 131 21.47 33.32 0.73
N TYR A 132 22.06 32.12 0.59
CA TYR A 132 21.43 30.89 1.07
C TYR A 132 22.39 29.72 1.28
N GLU A 133 21.93 28.76 2.10
CA GLU A 133 22.61 27.50 2.37
C GLU A 133 21.73 26.31 1.94
N GLU A 134 22.37 25.23 1.49
CA GLU A 134 21.72 23.97 1.11
C GLU A 134 22.52 22.76 1.61
N LYS A 135 21.83 21.62 1.67
CA LYS A 135 22.43 20.31 1.93
C LYS A 135 22.47 19.52 0.62
N ILE A 136 23.65 19.38 0.04
CA ILE A 136 23.85 18.73 -1.27
C ILE A 136 24.92 17.63 -1.26
N ASP A 137 25.80 17.66 -0.27
CA ASP A 137 26.72 16.56 0.05
C ASP A 137 26.03 15.58 1.01
N TRP A 138 26.03 14.30 0.64
CA TRP A 138 25.34 13.24 1.36
C TRP A 138 26.30 12.13 1.79
N ILE A 139 26.03 11.52 2.94
CA ILE A 139 26.67 10.29 3.41
C ILE A 139 25.58 9.22 3.52
N LEU A 140 25.67 8.18 2.70
CA LEU A 140 24.76 7.05 2.70
C LEU A 140 25.52 5.79 3.12
N ALA A 141 25.07 5.10 4.15
CA ALA A 141 25.70 3.87 4.63
C ALA A 141 24.71 2.71 4.74
N SER A 142 25.19 1.51 4.41
CA SER A 142 24.43 0.28 4.61
C SER A 142 24.49 -0.19 6.07
N GLN A 143 23.56 -1.05 6.48
CA GLN A 143 23.68 -1.77 7.75
C GLN A 143 24.61 -2.99 7.59
N PRO A 144 25.46 -3.32 8.58
CA PRO A 144 25.56 -2.73 9.93
C PRO A 144 26.46 -1.49 10.00
N LEU A 145 27.13 -1.11 8.92
CA LEU A 145 28.15 -0.04 8.91
C LEU A 145 27.63 1.31 9.40
N HIS A 146 26.38 1.62 9.10
CA HIS A 146 25.68 2.79 9.64
C HIS A 146 25.73 2.87 11.17
N SER A 147 25.59 1.74 11.87
CA SER A 147 25.64 1.70 13.34
C SER A 147 27.04 1.87 13.92
N LEU A 148 28.08 1.82 13.09
CA LEU A 148 29.48 1.97 13.47
C LEU A 148 30.02 3.39 13.19
N ILE A 149 29.20 4.24 12.57
CA ILE A 149 29.59 5.61 12.23
C ILE A 149 29.21 6.56 13.36
N SER A 150 30.15 7.41 13.75
CA SER A 150 30.01 8.41 14.82
C SER A 150 30.75 9.71 14.48
N ASN A 151 30.61 10.74 15.32
CA ASN A 151 31.34 12.02 15.21
C ASN A 151 31.22 12.66 13.82
N VAL A 152 30.00 12.69 13.30
CA VAL A 152 29.71 13.33 12.02
C VAL A 152 29.70 14.84 12.25
N GLU A 153 30.56 15.56 11.54
CA GLU A 153 30.74 17.00 11.74
C GLU A 153 30.94 17.71 10.40
N THR A 154 30.17 18.78 10.20
CA THR A 154 30.33 19.76 9.12
C THR A 154 31.24 20.89 9.57
N HIS A 155 32.35 21.11 8.86
CA HIS A 155 33.37 22.11 9.20
C HIS A 155 33.12 23.43 8.46
N PRO A 156 32.69 24.50 9.14
CA PRO A 156 32.29 25.75 8.47
C PRO A 156 33.47 26.56 7.93
N THR A 157 34.69 26.35 8.43
CA THR A 157 35.85 27.25 8.19
C THR A 157 37.00 26.62 7.41
N ILE A 158 36.92 25.33 7.08
CA ILE A 158 38.00 24.62 6.39
C ILE A 158 37.71 24.57 4.89
N GLY A 159 38.46 25.30 4.05
CA GLY A 159 38.48 25.06 2.60
C GLY A 159 37.30 25.56 1.76
N THR A 160 36.60 26.62 2.20
CA THR A 160 35.39 27.19 1.56
C THR A 160 35.62 27.96 0.24
N LEU A 161 36.57 27.54 -0.60
CA LEU A 161 36.87 28.22 -1.88
C LEU A 161 35.72 28.17 -2.90
N ASN A 162 34.79 27.20 -2.78
CA ASN A 162 33.67 27.01 -3.71
C ASN A 162 32.30 26.89 -2.99
N GLY A 163 32.20 27.32 -1.74
CA GLY A 163 30.96 27.27 -0.95
C GLY A 163 30.63 25.91 -0.30
N HIS A 164 31.35 24.83 -0.60
CA HIS A 164 31.17 23.55 0.10
C HIS A 164 31.90 23.54 1.45
N LYS A 165 31.24 22.97 2.47
CA LYS A 165 31.76 22.76 3.82
C LYS A 165 32.20 21.30 3.96
N PRO A 166 33.45 21.00 4.39
CA PRO A 166 33.90 19.62 4.55
C PRO A 166 33.10 18.86 5.61
N LEU A 167 32.88 17.57 5.35
CA LEU A 167 32.28 16.62 6.29
C LEU A 167 33.33 15.63 6.77
N THR A 168 33.36 15.37 8.07
CA THR A 168 34.15 14.30 8.69
C THR A 168 33.26 13.36 9.47
N PHE A 169 33.67 12.10 9.58
CA PHE A 169 33.01 11.09 10.42
C PHE A 169 34.00 9.98 10.77
N ASP A 170 33.77 9.31 11.89
CA ASP A 170 34.56 8.19 12.36
C ASP A 170 33.84 6.87 12.09
N ILE A 171 34.60 5.82 11.81
CA ILE A 171 34.11 4.44 11.70
C ILE A 171 34.78 3.62 12.80
N THR A 172 34.00 3.12 13.75
CA THR A 172 34.53 2.27 14.83
C THR A 172 34.74 0.85 14.33
N ILE A 173 36.00 0.41 14.23
CA ILE A 173 36.41 -0.93 13.76
C ILE A 173 36.91 -1.72 14.97
N GLY A 174 36.19 -2.78 15.39
CA GLY A 174 36.68 -3.67 16.47
C GLY A 174 35.63 -4.25 17.42
N THR A 175 34.38 -3.78 17.37
CA THR A 175 33.25 -4.42 18.07
C THR A 175 32.58 -5.42 17.14
N GLU A 176 32.23 -6.62 17.63
CA GLU A 176 31.38 -7.54 16.86
C GLU A 176 30.05 -6.83 16.60
N PRO A 177 29.69 -6.51 15.34
CA PRO A 177 28.34 -6.08 15.06
C PRO A 177 27.44 -7.27 15.38
N LYS A 178 26.40 -7.05 16.20
CA LYS A 178 25.28 -8.01 16.24
C LYS A 178 24.90 -8.29 14.79
N PRO A 179 24.86 -9.56 14.34
CA PRO A 179 24.43 -9.84 12.98
C PRO A 179 23.03 -9.29 12.83
N ALA A 180 22.90 -8.18 12.11
CA ALA A 180 21.60 -7.70 11.70
C ALA A 180 21.02 -8.80 10.83
N SER A 181 19.87 -9.32 11.23
CA SER A 181 19.12 -10.30 10.43
C SER A 181 19.10 -9.80 8.99
N PRO A 182 19.36 -10.63 7.97
CA PRO A 182 19.24 -10.20 6.59
C PRO A 182 17.83 -9.65 6.42
N ARG A 183 17.72 -8.32 6.32
CA ARG A 183 16.44 -7.69 5.99
C ARG A 183 16.18 -8.11 4.55
N LEU A 184 15.28 -9.08 4.38
CA LEU A 184 14.67 -9.34 3.09
C LEU A 184 14.14 -8.00 2.57
N SER A 185 14.76 -7.45 1.52
CA SER A 185 14.15 -6.35 0.80
C SER A 185 13.12 -6.96 -0.15
N LEU A 186 11.87 -7.00 0.32
CA LEU A 186 10.75 -7.29 -0.53
C LEU A 186 10.56 -6.09 -1.46
N LYS A 187 10.87 -6.24 -2.76
CA LYS A 187 10.58 -5.23 -3.78
C LYS A 187 9.07 -5.11 -3.99
N PHE A 188 8.37 -4.42 -3.09
CA PHE A 188 6.92 -4.22 -3.18
C PHE A 188 6.48 -3.48 -4.45
N LYS A 189 7.34 -2.66 -5.06
CA LYS A 189 7.10 -2.05 -6.37
C LYS A 189 7.18 -3.06 -7.54
N ALA A 190 7.90 -4.18 -7.36
CA ALA A 190 7.99 -5.27 -8.33
C ALA A 190 7.00 -6.41 -8.05
N ALA A 191 6.36 -6.40 -6.87
CA ALA A 191 5.25 -7.30 -6.58
C ALA A 191 4.10 -6.98 -7.57
N ASN A 192 3.69 -8.00 -8.32
CA ASN A 192 2.55 -7.93 -9.22
C ASN A 192 1.26 -7.94 -8.38
N TRP A 193 1.00 -6.82 -7.71
CA TRP A 193 -0.24 -6.59 -6.95
C TRP A 193 -1.47 -6.78 -7.82
N SER A 194 -1.34 -6.65 -9.14
CA SER A 194 -2.38 -6.91 -10.12
C SER A 194 -2.84 -8.38 -10.16
N LYS A 195 -1.98 -9.40 -10.05
CA LYS A 195 -2.45 -10.81 -9.97
C LYS A 195 -3.24 -11.10 -8.69
N VAL A 196 -2.90 -10.42 -7.60
CA VAL A 196 -3.60 -10.53 -6.30
C VAL A 196 -4.89 -9.72 -6.31
N ARG A 197 -4.90 -8.57 -6.99
CA ARG A 197 -6.01 -7.63 -7.05
C ARG A 197 -7.05 -7.97 -8.13
N ASN A 198 -6.65 -8.68 -9.17
CA ASN A 198 -7.57 -9.19 -10.20
C ASN A 198 -8.49 -10.32 -9.68
N LYS A 199 -8.17 -10.92 -8.51
CA LYS A 199 -9.12 -11.77 -7.78
C LYS A 199 -10.16 -10.99 -6.94
N LEU A 200 -9.98 -9.67 -6.75
CA LEU A 200 -10.77 -8.81 -5.84
C LEU A 200 -11.88 -7.99 -6.55
N ASN A 201 -12.29 -8.36 -7.77
CA ASN A 201 -13.26 -7.64 -8.64
C ASN A 201 -14.74 -7.74 -8.23
N GLU A 202 -15.03 -8.08 -6.99
CA GLU A 202 -16.23 -8.83 -6.64
C GLU A 202 -17.48 -7.98 -6.45
N GLN A 203 -17.32 -6.75 -5.97
CA GLN A 203 -18.45 -5.85 -5.74
C GLN A 203 -19.13 -5.42 -7.05
N LEU A 204 -18.33 -5.22 -8.11
CA LEU A 204 -18.82 -4.86 -9.43
C LEU A 204 -19.53 -6.05 -10.09
N MET A 205 -18.95 -7.25 -9.94
CA MET A 205 -19.53 -8.50 -10.43
C MET A 205 -20.89 -8.78 -9.78
N LEU A 206 -20.99 -8.69 -8.45
CA LEU A 206 -22.22 -8.97 -7.71
C LEU A 206 -23.37 -8.05 -8.12
N THR A 207 -23.10 -6.74 -8.20
CA THR A 207 -24.13 -5.74 -8.51
C THR A 207 -24.60 -5.84 -9.96
N LYS A 208 -23.69 -6.11 -10.90
CA LYS A 208 -24.03 -6.42 -12.29
C LYS A 208 -24.79 -7.74 -12.41
N TYR A 209 -24.37 -8.79 -11.73
CA TYR A 209 -25.05 -10.08 -11.71
C TYR A 209 -26.50 -9.93 -11.25
N ALA A 210 -26.72 -9.23 -10.14
CA ALA A 210 -28.06 -8.98 -9.62
C ALA A 210 -28.88 -8.12 -10.59
N LYS A 211 -28.31 -7.07 -11.19
CA LYS A 211 -28.98 -6.26 -12.22
C LYS A 211 -29.36 -7.10 -13.45
N HIS A 212 -28.42 -7.84 -14.01
CA HIS A 212 -28.59 -8.65 -15.21
C HIS A 212 -29.64 -9.75 -15.02
N HIS A 213 -29.53 -10.54 -13.96
CA HIS A 213 -30.43 -11.68 -13.78
C HIS A 213 -31.80 -11.29 -13.23
N VAL A 214 -31.89 -10.27 -12.37
CA VAL A 214 -33.18 -9.90 -11.76
C VAL A 214 -33.91 -8.83 -12.55
N TYR A 215 -33.20 -7.82 -13.05
CA TYR A 215 -33.77 -6.63 -13.69
C TYR A 215 -33.49 -6.56 -15.21
N GLY A 216 -32.69 -7.49 -15.75
CA GLY A 216 -32.39 -7.58 -17.17
C GLY A 216 -33.44 -8.37 -17.96
N THR A 217 -33.17 -8.55 -19.26
CA THR A 217 -34.03 -9.26 -20.21
C THR A 217 -34.05 -10.77 -19.98
N ASP A 218 -33.02 -11.30 -19.32
CA ASP A 218 -32.88 -12.71 -19.00
C ASP A 218 -33.71 -13.03 -17.75
N ARG A 219 -34.85 -13.72 -17.93
CA ARG A 219 -35.99 -13.76 -16.99
C ARG A 219 -35.75 -14.55 -15.68
N ARG A 220 -34.71 -14.26 -14.88
CA ARG A 220 -34.50 -14.89 -13.57
C ARG A 220 -35.05 -14.03 -12.42
N ARG A 221 -36.26 -14.33 -11.96
CA ARG A 221 -37.02 -13.47 -11.02
C ARG A 221 -36.37 -13.26 -9.64
N HIS A 222 -35.35 -14.04 -9.29
CA HIS A 222 -34.68 -13.99 -7.99
C HIS A 222 -33.17 -14.22 -8.10
N ALA A 223 -32.39 -13.46 -7.32
CA ALA A 223 -30.98 -13.73 -7.06
C ALA A 223 -30.70 -13.57 -5.57
N ALA A 224 -29.74 -14.30 -5.03
CA ALA A 224 -29.34 -14.17 -3.64
C ALA A 224 -27.82 -14.19 -3.51
N VAL A 225 -27.30 -13.44 -2.55
CA VAL A 225 -25.90 -13.43 -2.15
C VAL A 225 -25.81 -13.72 -0.66
N ILE A 226 -24.88 -14.58 -0.29
CA ILE A 226 -24.51 -14.84 1.10
C ILE A 226 -23.07 -14.41 1.32
N LEU A 227 -22.84 -13.64 2.38
CA LEU A 227 -21.54 -13.15 2.82
C LEU A 227 -21.16 -13.88 4.09
N PHE A 228 -20.04 -14.60 4.05
CA PHE A 228 -19.52 -15.36 5.18
C PHE A 228 -18.51 -14.53 5.96
N ASP A 229 -18.56 -14.65 7.29
CA ASP A 229 -17.51 -14.21 8.20
C ASP A 229 -16.78 -15.45 8.72
N ILE A 230 -15.45 -15.48 8.55
CA ILE A 230 -14.61 -16.55 9.05
C ILE A 230 -14.10 -16.13 10.44
N LYS A 231 -14.40 -16.95 11.45
CA LYS A 231 -14.01 -16.66 12.83
C LYS A 231 -12.48 -16.63 12.94
N ALA A 232 -11.93 -15.48 13.33
CA ALA A 232 -10.50 -15.30 13.56
C ALA A 232 -9.64 -15.85 12.40
N ALA A 233 -9.93 -15.39 11.18
CA ALA A 233 -9.41 -15.96 9.94
C ALA A 233 -7.88 -16.14 9.94
N PHE A 234 -7.11 -15.10 10.27
CA PHE A 234 -5.64 -15.17 10.32
C PHE A 234 -5.13 -16.08 11.44
N ASP A 235 -5.82 -16.15 12.58
CA ASP A 235 -5.41 -16.96 13.74
C ASP A 235 -5.77 -18.45 13.55
N SER A 236 -6.73 -18.73 12.67
CA SER A 236 -7.26 -20.07 12.38
C SER A 236 -6.50 -20.81 11.27
N VAL A 237 -5.49 -20.18 10.66
CA VAL A 237 -4.69 -20.82 9.61
C VAL A 237 -3.97 -22.04 10.18
N TRP A 238 -4.35 -23.23 9.73
CA TRP A 238 -3.70 -24.47 10.18
C TRP A 238 -2.33 -24.61 9.51
N HIS A 239 -1.28 -24.63 10.32
CA HIS A 239 0.12 -24.62 9.84
C HIS A 239 0.43 -25.78 8.90
N ASP A 240 0.10 -27.03 9.28
CA ASP A 240 0.42 -28.19 8.43
C ASP A 240 -0.35 -28.13 7.10
N GLY A 241 -1.60 -27.68 7.14
CA GLY A 241 -2.41 -27.47 5.94
C GLY A 241 -1.80 -26.41 5.02
N LEU A 242 -1.31 -25.31 5.58
CA LEU A 242 -0.61 -24.27 4.82
C LEU A 242 0.70 -24.79 4.24
N ILE A 243 1.51 -25.52 5.02
CA ILE A 243 2.77 -26.13 4.56
C ILE A 243 2.49 -27.12 3.43
N TYR A 244 1.43 -27.93 3.53
CA TYR A 244 0.98 -28.80 2.46
C TYR A 244 0.72 -28.01 1.16
N LYS A 245 -0.03 -26.90 1.22
CA LYS A 245 -0.30 -26.06 0.04
C LYS A 245 0.97 -25.41 -0.52
N LEU A 246 1.87 -24.95 0.36
CA LEU A 246 3.16 -24.38 -0.04
C LEU A 246 4.03 -25.42 -0.77
N ASN A 247 4.02 -26.69 -0.33
CA ASN A 247 4.72 -27.77 -1.03
C ASN A 247 4.14 -28.02 -2.43
N GLN A 248 2.83 -27.90 -2.62
CA GLN A 248 2.21 -28.04 -3.95
C GLN A 248 2.68 -26.97 -4.96
N LEU A 249 3.08 -25.78 -4.47
CA LEU A 249 3.63 -24.72 -5.30
C LEU A 249 5.07 -25.00 -5.79
N ARG A 250 5.71 -26.10 -5.31
CA ARG A 250 7.08 -26.50 -5.68
C ARG A 250 8.10 -25.37 -5.50
N LEU A 251 7.99 -24.63 -4.39
CA LEU A 251 8.90 -23.55 -4.07
C LEU A 251 10.32 -24.09 -3.79
N PRO A 252 11.38 -23.29 -4.05
CA PRO A 252 12.74 -23.65 -3.66
C PRO A 252 12.85 -23.97 -2.16
N GLN A 253 13.64 -24.99 -1.81
CA GLN A 253 13.73 -25.51 -0.44
C GLN A 253 14.11 -24.43 0.59
N TYR A 254 14.98 -23.48 0.23
CA TYR A 254 15.37 -22.41 1.14
C TYR A 254 14.19 -21.47 1.50
N ILE A 255 13.27 -21.24 0.57
CA ILE A 255 12.03 -20.47 0.83
C ILE A 255 11.11 -21.28 1.73
N MET A 256 10.94 -22.58 1.44
CA MET A 256 10.15 -23.48 2.28
C MET A 256 10.65 -23.51 3.73
N ASN A 257 11.96 -23.62 3.93
CA ASN A 257 12.57 -23.60 5.26
C ASN A 257 12.31 -22.28 5.99
N TYR A 258 12.39 -21.15 5.29
CA TYR A 258 12.07 -19.84 5.86
C TYR A 258 10.59 -19.75 6.27
N LEU A 259 9.66 -20.18 5.40
CA LEU A 259 8.23 -20.18 5.69
C LEU A 259 7.86 -21.11 6.85
N MET A 260 8.48 -22.28 6.94
CA MET A 260 8.29 -23.19 8.08
C MET A 260 8.81 -22.57 9.37
N SER A 261 10.00 -21.98 9.36
CA SER A 261 10.54 -21.25 10.52
C SER A 261 9.69 -20.04 10.92
N PHE A 262 9.00 -19.41 9.96
CA PHE A 262 8.11 -18.28 10.22
C PHE A 262 6.82 -18.71 10.93
N LEU A 263 6.33 -19.93 10.67
CA LEU A 263 5.07 -20.47 11.19
C LEU A 263 5.25 -21.28 12.49
N GLN A 264 6.31 -22.07 12.60
CA GLN A 264 6.48 -23.06 13.66
C GLN A 264 7.13 -22.48 14.93
N ASN A 265 6.96 -23.20 16.06
CA ASN A 265 7.58 -22.90 17.37
C ASN A 265 7.31 -21.47 17.87
N ARG A 266 6.15 -20.92 17.53
CA ARG A 266 5.74 -19.59 17.98
C ARG A 266 5.19 -19.68 19.40
N ILE A 267 5.63 -18.77 20.26
CA ILE A 267 5.10 -18.60 21.61
C ILE A 267 4.42 -17.24 21.73
N ALA A 268 3.36 -17.17 22.53
CA ALA A 268 2.66 -15.95 22.87
C ALA A 268 2.39 -15.86 24.37
N SER A 269 2.21 -14.65 24.87
CA SER A 269 1.76 -14.34 26.22
C SER A 269 0.73 -13.20 26.15
N ILE A 270 -0.16 -13.13 27.12
CA ILE A 270 -1.17 -12.08 27.25
C ILE A 270 -0.71 -11.10 28.32
N GLU A 271 -0.74 -9.80 28.03
CA GLU A 271 -0.44 -8.74 28.99
C GLU A 271 -1.71 -7.96 29.32
N ILE A 272 -2.05 -7.83 30.61
CA ILE A 272 -3.15 -6.99 31.09
C ILE A 272 -2.62 -6.11 32.21
N GLU A 273 -2.67 -4.78 32.03
CA GLU A 273 -2.29 -3.79 33.05
C GLU A 273 -0.93 -4.11 33.70
N ASN A 274 0.05 -4.52 32.89
CA ASN A 274 1.43 -4.93 33.25
C ASN A 274 1.61 -6.35 33.86
N ASN A 275 0.57 -7.18 33.87
CA ASN A 275 0.69 -8.58 34.26
C ASN A 275 0.77 -9.48 33.02
N LEU A 276 1.88 -10.21 32.88
CA LEU A 276 2.11 -11.12 31.76
C LEU A 276 1.70 -12.55 32.13
N SER A 277 0.92 -13.20 31.27
CA SER A 277 0.60 -14.63 31.40
C SER A 277 1.83 -15.50 31.17
N LYS A 278 1.74 -16.76 31.64
CA LYS A 278 2.70 -17.78 31.22
C LYS A 278 2.71 -17.90 29.68
N PRO A 279 3.87 -18.08 29.05
CA PRO A 279 3.96 -18.31 27.61
C PRO A 279 3.22 -19.58 27.21
N PHE A 280 2.53 -19.54 26.07
CA PHE A 280 1.88 -20.69 25.46
C PHE A 280 2.25 -20.79 23.97
N ILE A 281 2.21 -22.00 23.43
CA ILE A 281 2.56 -22.28 22.03
C ILE A 281 1.37 -21.95 21.13
N LEU A 282 1.64 -21.29 20.00
CA LEU A 282 0.67 -21.05 18.94
C LEU A 282 0.77 -22.18 17.91
N ASN A 283 -0.25 -23.04 17.89
CA ASN A 283 -0.34 -24.20 16.96
C ASN A 283 -1.06 -23.86 15.65
N SER A 284 -1.56 -22.63 15.52
CA SER A 284 -2.24 -22.13 14.33
C SER A 284 -2.02 -20.64 14.21
N GLY A 285 -2.31 -20.15 13.01
CA GLY A 285 -2.37 -18.75 12.69
C GLY A 285 -1.09 -18.19 12.09
N THR A 286 -1.24 -17.09 11.38
CA THR A 286 -0.12 -16.31 10.86
C THR A 286 0.08 -15.06 11.71
N PRO A 287 1.33 -14.62 11.97
CA PRO A 287 1.59 -13.43 12.78
C PRO A 287 0.85 -12.19 12.28
N GLN A 288 -0.10 -11.67 13.05
CA GLN A 288 -0.80 -10.43 12.70
C GLN A 288 0.18 -9.26 12.64
N GLY A 289 0.03 -8.38 11.64
CA GLY A 289 0.96 -7.28 11.38
C GLY A 289 2.21 -7.66 10.58
N SER A 290 2.46 -8.95 10.32
CA SER A 290 3.50 -9.33 9.37
C SER A 290 3.07 -9.06 7.92
N PRO A 291 3.91 -8.45 7.08
CA PRO A 291 3.63 -8.26 5.65
C PRO A 291 3.41 -9.56 4.87
N LEU A 292 3.89 -10.70 5.41
CA LEU A 292 3.80 -12.00 4.77
C LEU A 292 2.45 -12.71 5.04
N SER A 293 1.81 -12.42 6.17
CA SER A 293 0.58 -13.07 6.62
C SER A 293 -0.58 -12.96 5.62
N PRO A 294 -0.85 -11.79 4.99
CA PRO A 294 -1.87 -11.69 3.94
C PRO A 294 -1.63 -12.63 2.76
N LEU A 295 -0.38 -12.74 2.30
CA LEU A 295 -0.03 -13.63 1.19
C LEU A 295 -0.24 -15.10 1.57
N LEU A 296 0.19 -15.48 2.78
CA LEU A 296 0.00 -16.85 3.28
C LEU A 296 -1.48 -17.20 3.42
N TYR A 297 -2.30 -16.26 3.87
CA TYR A 297 -3.74 -16.45 3.94
C TYR A 297 -4.35 -16.65 2.55
N ILE A 298 -3.97 -15.83 1.56
CA ILE A 298 -4.43 -15.98 0.17
C ILE A 298 -4.04 -17.36 -0.40
N ILE A 299 -2.81 -17.83 -0.14
CA ILE A 299 -2.38 -19.18 -0.54
C ILE A 299 -3.23 -20.24 0.19
N TYR A 300 -3.50 -20.03 1.47
CA TYR A 300 -4.31 -20.93 2.29
C TYR A 300 -5.76 -21.05 1.80
N THR A 301 -6.34 -20.00 1.21
CA THR A 301 -7.74 -20.01 0.75
C THR A 301 -7.88 -20.06 -0.77
N ALA A 302 -6.77 -20.21 -1.51
CA ALA A 302 -6.75 -20.07 -2.97
C ALA A 302 -7.68 -21.03 -3.73
N ASP A 303 -7.92 -22.22 -3.16
CA ASP A 303 -8.73 -23.34 -3.65
C ASP A 303 -10.08 -23.46 -2.93
N SER A 304 -10.48 -22.45 -2.17
CA SER A 304 -11.72 -22.43 -1.38
C SER A 304 -12.99 -22.64 -2.17
N MET A 305 -12.95 -22.35 -3.47
CA MET A 305 -14.08 -22.46 -4.38
C MET A 305 -14.09 -23.78 -5.15
N ASN A 306 -13.12 -24.67 -4.90
CA ASN A 306 -13.11 -25.98 -5.53
C ASN A 306 -14.29 -26.82 -5.05
N GLY A 307 -15.10 -27.31 -5.99
CA GLY A 307 -16.30 -28.10 -5.69
C GLY A 307 -17.56 -27.26 -5.45
N ILE A 308 -17.48 -25.93 -5.52
CA ILE A 308 -18.67 -25.08 -5.60
C ILE A 308 -19.37 -25.37 -6.94
N PRO A 309 -20.70 -25.59 -6.96
CA PRO A 309 -21.43 -25.85 -8.20
C PRO A 309 -21.28 -24.73 -9.23
N ASP A 310 -21.18 -25.08 -10.52
CA ASP A 310 -21.04 -24.16 -11.68
C ASP A 310 -22.13 -23.08 -11.77
N HIS A 311 -23.23 -23.31 -11.05
CA HIS A 311 -24.39 -22.47 -11.05
C HIS A 311 -24.28 -21.29 -10.07
N THR A 312 -23.15 -21.19 -9.38
CA THR A 312 -22.84 -20.20 -8.35
C THR A 312 -21.57 -19.44 -8.69
N GLU A 313 -21.69 -18.13 -8.61
CA GLU A 313 -20.59 -17.19 -8.74
C GLU A 313 -20.09 -16.81 -7.33
N HIS A 314 -18.87 -16.27 -7.25
CA HIS A 314 -18.22 -16.03 -5.97
C HIS A 314 -17.28 -14.84 -5.96
N GLY A 315 -16.96 -14.39 -4.74
CA GLY A 315 -15.94 -13.40 -4.43
C GLY A 315 -15.14 -13.75 -3.18
N LEU A 316 -13.83 -13.50 -3.21
CA LEU A 316 -12.84 -13.71 -2.15
C LEU A 316 -11.96 -12.45 -1.91
N PHE A 317 -12.29 -11.67 -0.88
CA PHE A 317 -11.46 -10.55 -0.44
C PHE A 317 -10.90 -10.79 0.96
N ALA A 318 -9.64 -11.23 1.03
CA ALA A 318 -9.06 -11.71 2.28
C ALA A 318 -10.03 -12.73 2.94
N ASP A 319 -10.51 -12.46 4.16
CA ASP A 319 -11.46 -13.27 4.89
C ASP A 319 -12.93 -13.06 4.50
N ASP A 320 -13.27 -11.97 3.80
CA ASP A 320 -14.60 -11.75 3.25
C ASP A 320 -14.83 -12.72 2.08
N THR A 321 -15.75 -13.68 2.25
CA THR A 321 -16.17 -14.59 1.19
C THR A 321 -17.63 -14.38 0.83
N ALA A 322 -17.93 -14.29 -0.46
CA ALA A 322 -19.27 -14.10 -0.98
C ALA A 322 -19.61 -15.21 -1.99
N LEU A 323 -20.80 -15.79 -1.87
CA LEU A 323 -21.37 -16.69 -2.87
C LEU A 323 -22.71 -16.15 -3.35
N TRP A 324 -22.96 -16.15 -4.65
CA TRP A 324 -24.24 -15.71 -5.19
C TRP A 324 -24.73 -16.55 -6.36
N THR A 325 -26.05 -16.71 -6.44
CA THR A 325 -26.72 -17.47 -7.50
C THR A 325 -28.09 -16.88 -7.81
N SER A 326 -28.69 -17.32 -8.91
CA SER A 326 -30.01 -16.87 -9.40
C SER A 326 -30.90 -18.02 -9.81
N SER A 327 -32.22 -17.80 -9.73
CA SER A 327 -33.22 -18.76 -10.20
C SER A 327 -34.57 -18.09 -10.48
N ASN A 328 -35.47 -18.84 -11.10
CA ASN A 328 -36.82 -18.37 -11.46
C ASN A 328 -37.81 -18.45 -10.30
N THR A 329 -37.52 -19.28 -9.30
CA THR A 329 -38.37 -19.47 -8.11
C THR A 329 -37.53 -19.35 -6.84
N THR A 330 -38.16 -18.97 -5.74
CA THR A 330 -37.50 -18.90 -4.43
C THR A 330 -37.10 -20.28 -3.91
N THR A 331 -37.87 -21.33 -4.23
CA THR A 331 -37.54 -22.72 -3.86
C THR A 331 -36.27 -23.20 -4.57
N SER A 332 -36.19 -23.06 -5.90
CA SER A 332 -35.00 -23.45 -6.66
C SER A 332 -33.77 -22.61 -6.28
N LEU A 333 -33.96 -21.32 -5.97
CA LEU A 333 -32.90 -20.45 -5.48
C LEU A 333 -32.37 -20.92 -4.12
N ASN A 334 -33.25 -21.30 -3.19
CA ASN A 334 -32.85 -21.81 -1.88
C ASN A 334 -32.04 -23.11 -2.03
N ILE A 335 -32.50 -24.07 -2.83
CA ILE A 335 -31.77 -25.32 -3.10
C ILE A 335 -30.37 -25.06 -3.66
N ARG A 336 -30.28 -24.22 -4.71
CA ARG A 336 -29.00 -23.89 -5.37
C ARG A 336 -28.02 -23.23 -4.41
N LEU A 337 -28.51 -22.29 -3.60
CA LEU A 337 -27.70 -21.58 -2.63
C LEU A 337 -27.24 -22.51 -1.50
N GLN A 338 -28.13 -23.37 -0.99
CA GLN A 338 -27.79 -24.36 0.04
C GLN A 338 -26.72 -25.34 -0.44
N GLN A 339 -26.82 -25.85 -1.67
CA GLN A 339 -25.80 -26.74 -2.25
C GLN A 339 -24.41 -26.08 -2.28
N SER A 340 -24.35 -24.78 -2.61
CA SER A 340 -23.09 -24.03 -2.60
C SER A 340 -22.57 -23.76 -1.20
N ILE A 341 -23.47 -23.46 -0.25
CA ILE A 341 -23.13 -23.31 1.17
C ILE A 341 -22.57 -24.62 1.73
N ASP A 342 -23.22 -25.76 1.46
CA ASP A 342 -22.79 -27.07 1.95
C ASP A 342 -21.41 -27.46 1.41
N ALA A 343 -21.16 -27.20 0.12
CA ALA A 343 -19.86 -27.41 -0.50
C ALA A 343 -18.78 -26.54 0.15
N PHE A 344 -19.05 -25.24 0.34
CA PHE A 344 -18.11 -24.32 0.99
C PHE A 344 -17.86 -24.70 2.46
N GLU A 345 -18.91 -25.04 3.21
CA GLU A 345 -18.81 -25.47 4.60
C GLU A 345 -17.98 -26.75 4.75
N SER A 346 -18.16 -27.72 3.83
CA SER A 346 -17.37 -28.94 3.78
C SER A 346 -15.87 -28.65 3.52
N TRP A 347 -15.58 -27.69 2.62
CA TRP A 347 -14.23 -27.21 2.40
C TRP A 347 -13.66 -26.53 3.66
N CYS A 348 -14.41 -25.62 4.30
CA CYS A 348 -13.99 -24.96 5.54
C CYS A 348 -13.66 -25.98 6.64
N LYS A 349 -14.51 -27.00 6.82
CA LYS A 349 -14.29 -28.11 7.78
C LYS A 349 -12.99 -28.87 7.46
N SER A 350 -12.75 -29.19 6.20
CA SER A 350 -11.54 -29.89 5.75
C SER A 350 -10.26 -29.08 6.01
N TRP A 351 -10.36 -27.74 5.95
CA TRP A 351 -9.26 -26.81 6.20
C TRP A 351 -9.33 -26.16 7.60
N LYS A 352 -10.04 -26.76 8.55
CA LYS A 352 -10.13 -26.29 9.95
C LYS A 352 -10.51 -24.80 10.11
N LEU A 353 -11.22 -24.24 9.14
CA LEU A 353 -11.78 -22.90 9.22
C LEU A 353 -13.20 -22.98 9.76
N LYS A 354 -13.54 -22.06 10.67
CA LYS A 354 -14.86 -22.00 11.27
C LYS A 354 -15.63 -20.79 10.75
N LEU A 355 -16.80 -21.05 10.18
CA LEU A 355 -17.74 -19.99 9.81
C LEU A 355 -18.36 -19.39 11.08
N GLN A 356 -18.77 -18.12 11.00
CA GLN A 356 -19.51 -17.44 12.05
C GLN A 356 -20.95 -17.18 11.58
N PRO A 357 -21.89 -18.14 11.80
CA PRO A 357 -23.26 -18.02 11.30
C PRO A 357 -23.98 -16.74 11.79
N THR A 358 -23.68 -16.28 13.01
CA THR A 358 -24.29 -15.07 13.60
C THR A 358 -23.87 -13.77 12.92
N LYS A 359 -22.77 -13.76 12.18
CA LYS A 359 -22.30 -12.61 11.39
C LYS A 359 -22.46 -12.82 9.89
N THR A 360 -22.91 -14.00 9.47
CA THR A 360 -23.16 -14.28 8.06
C THR A 360 -24.42 -13.52 7.63
N GLU A 361 -24.31 -12.75 6.54
CA GLU A 361 -25.41 -11.94 6.02
C GLU A 361 -25.91 -12.51 4.69
N LEU A 362 -27.23 -12.62 4.55
CA LEU A 362 -27.90 -13.06 3.32
C LEU A 362 -28.67 -11.89 2.73
N LEU A 363 -28.57 -11.64 1.44
CA LEU A 363 -29.37 -10.63 0.74
C LEU A 363 -30.13 -11.29 -0.42
N HIS A 364 -31.44 -10.99 -0.53
CA HIS A 364 -32.32 -11.51 -1.59
C HIS A 364 -32.77 -10.39 -2.52
N PHE A 365 -32.41 -10.50 -3.79
CA PHE A 365 -32.83 -9.61 -4.86
C PHE A 365 -34.02 -10.20 -5.62
N THR A 366 -35.01 -9.34 -5.90
CA THR A 366 -36.19 -9.70 -6.70
C THR A 366 -36.86 -8.46 -7.26
N VAL A 367 -37.56 -8.61 -8.38
CA VAL A 367 -38.39 -7.54 -8.97
C VAL A 367 -39.56 -7.13 -8.07
N HIS A 368 -39.96 -7.96 -7.10
CA HIS A 368 -41.01 -7.66 -6.12
C HIS A 368 -40.46 -7.57 -4.68
N PRO A 369 -39.60 -6.59 -4.35
CA PRO A 369 -38.85 -6.56 -3.09
C PRO A 369 -39.72 -6.29 -1.84
N ARG A 370 -41.01 -5.99 -2.01
CA ARG A 370 -41.99 -5.81 -0.93
C ARG A 370 -42.94 -7.01 -0.76
N ARG A 371 -42.88 -7.97 -1.68
CA ARG A 371 -43.78 -9.13 -1.67
C ARG A 371 -43.34 -10.10 -0.59
N ILE A 372 -44.31 -10.60 0.18
CA ILE A 372 -44.12 -11.75 1.06
C ILE A 372 -44.25 -13.01 0.21
N PHE A 373 -43.19 -13.81 0.16
CA PHE A 373 -43.18 -15.06 -0.60
C PHE A 373 -43.65 -16.21 0.29
N LYS A 374 -44.50 -17.10 -0.25
CA LYS A 374 -44.97 -18.31 0.45
C LYS A 374 -43.79 -19.18 0.93
N ASN A 375 -42.76 -19.28 0.09
CA ASN A 375 -41.50 -19.96 0.39
C ASN A 375 -40.37 -18.91 0.41
N PRO A 376 -40.09 -18.25 1.54
CA PRO A 376 -38.97 -17.32 1.64
C PRO A 376 -37.64 -18.08 1.55
N ILE A 377 -36.58 -17.39 1.14
CA ILE A 377 -35.23 -17.94 1.19
C ILE A 377 -34.82 -18.03 2.65
N ASN A 378 -34.51 -19.24 3.11
CA ASN A 378 -33.98 -19.53 4.43
C ASN A 378 -32.94 -20.62 4.23
N VAL A 379 -31.66 -20.27 4.33
CA VAL A 379 -30.55 -21.23 4.21
C VAL A 379 -30.02 -21.58 5.59
N LYS A 380 -29.41 -22.75 5.72
CA LYS A 380 -28.85 -23.25 6.97
C LYS A 380 -27.33 -23.25 6.86
N ILE A 381 -26.65 -22.71 7.86
CA ILE A 381 -25.19 -22.84 8.06
C ILE A 381 -24.99 -23.42 9.46
N GLU A 382 -24.23 -24.51 9.57
CA GLU A 382 -24.16 -25.32 10.78
C GLU A 382 -25.58 -25.60 11.30
N ASP A 383 -25.93 -25.19 12.52
CA ASP A 383 -27.28 -25.33 13.08
C ASP A 383 -28.11 -24.04 13.08
N THR A 384 -27.66 -23.01 12.35
CA THR A 384 -28.29 -21.68 12.34
C THR A 384 -29.01 -21.43 11.02
N ILE A 385 -30.26 -20.95 11.10
CA ILE A 385 -31.03 -20.50 9.93
C ILE A 385 -30.69 -19.03 9.65
N ILE A 386 -30.20 -18.76 8.46
CA ILE A 386 -29.88 -17.42 7.97
C ILE A 386 -31.05 -16.89 7.12
N LYS A 387 -31.58 -15.74 7.52
CA LYS A 387 -32.69 -15.05 6.84
C LYS A 387 -32.18 -13.84 6.05
N PRO A 388 -32.83 -13.47 4.94
CA PRO A 388 -32.45 -12.30 4.15
C PRO A 388 -32.56 -11.00 4.96
N SER A 389 -31.53 -10.16 4.90
CA SER A 389 -31.52 -8.80 5.43
C SER A 389 -32.04 -7.79 4.40
N GLU A 390 -32.34 -6.56 4.85
CA GLU A 390 -32.74 -5.46 3.95
C GLU A 390 -31.54 -4.86 3.19
N SER A 391 -30.37 -4.88 3.83
CA SER A 391 -29.11 -4.42 3.28
C SER A 391 -27.95 -5.09 4.00
N THR A 392 -26.82 -5.24 3.32
CA THR A 392 -25.60 -5.85 3.83
C THR A 392 -24.39 -4.98 3.50
N ARG A 393 -23.35 -5.01 4.33
CA ARG A 393 -22.07 -4.35 4.03
C ARG A 393 -21.13 -5.36 3.37
N TYR A 394 -20.62 -5.01 2.19
CA TYR A 394 -19.65 -5.81 1.46
C TYR A 394 -18.51 -4.92 0.96
N LEU A 395 -17.27 -5.23 1.36
CA LEU A 395 -16.04 -4.43 1.17
C LEU A 395 -16.28 -2.91 1.31
N GLY A 396 -16.90 -2.52 2.42
CA GLY A 396 -17.14 -1.11 2.77
C GLY A 396 -18.33 -0.42 2.08
N ILE A 397 -18.96 -1.05 1.08
CA ILE A 397 -20.19 -0.54 0.44
C ILE A 397 -21.41 -1.24 1.03
N ILE A 398 -22.52 -0.51 1.19
CA ILE A 398 -23.77 -1.10 1.67
C ILE A 398 -24.67 -1.38 0.45
N ILE A 399 -25.00 -2.65 0.25
CA ILE A 399 -25.86 -3.10 -0.84
C ILE A 399 -27.24 -3.33 -0.26
N ASP A 400 -28.25 -2.62 -0.76
CA ASP A 400 -29.65 -2.84 -0.39
C ASP A 400 -30.34 -3.79 -1.38
N LYS A 401 -31.37 -4.52 -0.91
CA LYS A 401 -32.09 -5.50 -1.73
C LYS A 401 -32.75 -4.94 -3.00
N ARG A 402 -32.85 -3.61 -3.13
CA ARG A 402 -33.42 -2.90 -4.29
C ARG A 402 -32.35 -2.24 -5.15
N LEU A 403 -31.07 -2.33 -4.79
CA LEU A 403 -29.93 -1.70 -5.48
C LEU A 403 -30.15 -0.20 -5.74
N ASN A 404 -30.79 0.50 -4.81
CA ASN A 404 -31.08 1.94 -4.94
C ASN A 404 -30.08 2.83 -4.20
N TRP A 405 -29.12 2.24 -3.49
CA TRP A 405 -28.01 2.87 -2.79
C TRP A 405 -28.42 3.76 -1.60
N ARG A 406 -29.71 3.83 -1.24
CA ARG A 406 -30.19 4.73 -0.17
C ARG A 406 -29.55 4.40 1.18
N SER A 407 -29.43 3.13 1.53
CA SER A 407 -28.79 2.70 2.78
C SER A 407 -27.32 3.09 2.83
N HIS A 408 -26.60 2.96 1.71
CA HIS A 408 -25.21 3.39 1.60
C HIS A 408 -25.06 4.90 1.75
N ILE A 409 -25.87 5.68 1.04
CA ILE A 409 -25.83 7.14 1.13
C ILE A 409 -26.15 7.63 2.54
N HIS A 410 -27.14 7.06 3.21
CA HIS A 410 -27.43 7.41 4.60
C HIS A 410 -26.27 7.07 5.55
N HIS A 411 -25.57 5.97 5.31
CA HIS A 411 -24.37 5.63 6.05
C HIS A 411 -23.23 6.63 5.83
N VAL A 412 -22.99 7.03 4.57
CA VAL A 412 -21.98 8.05 4.24
C VAL A 412 -22.36 9.40 4.87
N GLU A 413 -23.62 9.81 4.80
CA GLU A 413 -24.13 11.03 5.44
C GLU A 413 -23.86 11.06 6.95
N SER A 414 -24.17 9.97 7.66
CA SER A 414 -23.97 9.90 9.10
C SER A 414 -22.49 9.95 9.49
N LYS A 415 -21.61 9.30 8.71
CA LYS A 415 -20.16 9.34 8.95
C LYS A 415 -19.53 10.69 8.62
N ILE A 416 -19.99 11.36 7.57
CA ILE A 416 -19.38 12.62 7.14
C ILE A 416 -19.80 13.80 8.01
N ALA A 417 -20.97 13.74 8.66
CA ALA A 417 -21.47 14.80 9.53
C ALA A 417 -20.43 15.20 10.61
N GLY A 418 -19.82 14.21 11.28
CA GLY A 418 -18.76 14.47 12.26
C GLY A 418 -17.51 15.09 11.65
N ARG A 419 -17.14 14.72 10.43
CA ARG A 419 -16.00 15.29 9.70
C ARG A 419 -16.25 16.74 9.27
N ILE A 420 -17.48 17.06 8.86
CA ILE A 420 -17.90 18.44 8.57
C ILE A 420 -17.83 19.31 9.83
N SER A 421 -18.29 18.79 10.97
CA SER A 421 -18.17 19.48 12.27
C SER A 421 -16.71 19.71 12.64
N LEU A 422 -15.83 18.73 12.43
CA LEU A 422 -14.39 18.87 12.65
C LEU A 422 -13.76 19.93 11.74
N LEU A 423 -14.08 19.93 10.44
CA LEU A 423 -13.58 20.95 9.50
C LEU A 423 -13.98 22.36 9.94
N ARG A 424 -15.23 22.52 10.38
CA ARG A 424 -15.74 23.80 10.89
C ARG A 424 -15.05 24.21 12.17
N PHE A 425 -14.80 23.26 13.07
CA PHE A 425 -14.06 23.51 14.31
C PHE A 425 -12.65 23.99 14.00
N LEU A 426 -11.89 23.22 13.20
CA LEU A 426 -10.52 23.54 12.82
C LEU A 426 -10.39 24.92 12.15
N ASN A 427 -11.30 25.24 11.22
CA ASN A 427 -11.32 26.53 10.56
C ASN A 427 -11.55 27.68 11.56
N ARG A 428 -12.49 27.51 12.51
CA ARG A 428 -12.82 28.53 13.52
C ARG A 428 -11.76 28.74 14.58
N THR A 429 -11.03 27.68 14.96
CA THR A 429 -10.02 27.75 16.02
C THR A 429 -8.65 28.17 15.52
N ALA A 430 -8.40 28.06 14.21
CA ALA A 430 -7.17 28.55 13.63
C ALA A 430 -7.12 30.09 13.71
N TYR A 431 -6.01 30.64 14.19
CA TYR A 431 -5.78 32.09 14.19
C TYR A 431 -5.83 32.66 12.76
N GLU A 432 -5.21 31.95 11.81
CA GLU A 432 -5.27 32.22 10.37
C GLU A 432 -5.39 30.89 9.59
N PRO A 433 -6.61 30.41 9.28
CA PRO A 433 -6.78 29.17 8.54
C PRO A 433 -6.27 29.32 7.10
N ASN A 434 -5.26 28.54 6.73
CA ASN A 434 -4.80 28.48 5.35
C ASN A 434 -5.76 27.63 4.50
N ASP A 435 -6.46 28.26 3.55
CA ASP A 435 -7.45 27.61 2.69
C ASP A 435 -6.93 26.36 1.98
N LYS A 436 -5.68 26.40 1.49
CA LYS A 436 -5.08 25.25 0.80
C LYS A 436 -4.90 24.07 1.75
N ILE A 437 -4.47 24.31 2.98
CA ILE A 437 -4.33 23.28 4.02
C ILE A 437 -5.71 22.75 4.39
N MET A 438 -6.69 23.61 4.62
CA MET A 438 -8.05 23.22 4.97
C MET A 438 -8.72 22.38 3.87
N LEU A 439 -8.53 22.76 2.60
CA LEU A 439 -9.00 21.96 1.46
C LEU A 439 -8.29 20.61 1.36
N ASN A 440 -7.00 20.52 1.70
CA ASN A 440 -6.30 19.25 1.76
C ASN A 440 -6.84 18.34 2.88
N ILE A 441 -7.15 18.91 4.05
CA ILE A 441 -7.80 18.17 5.15
C ILE A 441 -9.18 17.68 4.71
N PHE A 442 -9.98 18.54 4.07
CA PHE A 442 -11.27 18.15 3.49
C PHE A 442 -11.11 16.97 2.51
N LYS A 443 -10.16 17.07 1.58
CA LYS A 443 -9.90 16.01 0.60
C LYS A 443 -9.53 14.70 1.29
N SER A 444 -8.72 14.73 2.34
CA SER A 444 -8.21 13.53 3.02
C SER A 444 -9.25 12.85 3.91
N ILE A 445 -10.10 13.59 4.64
CA ILE A 445 -11.01 12.99 5.64
C ILE A 445 -12.47 12.91 5.20
N ALA A 446 -12.90 13.75 4.26
CA ALA A 446 -14.28 13.85 3.81
C ALA A 446 -14.43 13.36 2.37
N ARG A 447 -13.73 13.97 1.40
CA ARG A 447 -13.91 13.63 -0.03
C ARG A 447 -13.62 12.16 -0.32
N THR A 448 -12.52 11.62 0.24
CA THR A 448 -12.14 10.20 0.15
C THR A 448 -13.25 9.23 0.57
N MET A 449 -14.04 9.61 1.58
CA MET A 449 -15.18 8.83 2.05
C MET A 449 -16.38 8.92 1.12
N ILE A 450 -16.64 10.10 0.53
CA ILE A 450 -17.77 10.30 -0.40
C ILE A 450 -17.53 9.52 -1.70
N ILE A 451 -16.30 9.50 -2.20
CA ILE A 451 -15.93 8.83 -3.46
C ILE A 451 -15.61 7.34 -3.28
N TYR A 452 -15.63 6.81 -2.07
CA TYR A 452 -15.35 5.39 -1.86
C TYR A 452 -16.38 4.52 -2.58
N GLY A 453 -15.92 3.57 -3.39
CA GLY A 453 -16.81 2.72 -4.19
C GLY A 453 -17.42 3.40 -5.42
N TYR A 454 -16.87 4.56 -5.86
CA TYR A 454 -17.41 5.30 -7.00
C TYR A 454 -17.63 4.49 -8.29
N PRO A 455 -16.81 3.47 -8.68
CA PRO A 455 -17.04 2.75 -9.93
C PRO A 455 -18.42 2.09 -9.97
N ILE A 456 -18.92 1.63 -8.81
CA ILE A 456 -20.24 1.01 -8.69
C ILE A 456 -21.31 2.09 -8.57
N LEU A 457 -21.05 3.16 -7.82
CA LEU A 457 -21.98 4.29 -7.67
C LEU A 457 -22.21 5.07 -8.96
N LEU A 458 -21.30 4.99 -9.95
CA LEU A 458 -21.55 5.52 -11.29
C LEU A 458 -22.77 4.87 -11.96
N THR A 459 -23.15 3.67 -11.55
CA THR A 459 -24.38 2.99 -12.00
C THR A 459 -25.64 3.40 -11.22
N ALA A 460 -25.52 4.34 -10.28
CA ALA A 460 -26.64 4.91 -9.53
C ALA A 460 -27.32 6.05 -10.31
N ASN A 461 -28.56 6.36 -9.94
CA ASN A 461 -29.29 7.48 -10.55
C ASN A 461 -28.73 8.85 -10.11
N ASP A 462 -29.07 9.90 -10.87
CA ASP A 462 -28.58 11.26 -10.61
C ASP A 462 -28.97 11.80 -9.22
N LYS A 463 -30.12 11.40 -8.68
CA LYS A 463 -30.54 11.81 -7.32
C LYS A 463 -29.55 11.35 -6.24
N ILE A 464 -28.88 10.22 -6.44
CA ILE A 464 -27.82 9.74 -5.55
C ILE A 464 -26.59 10.65 -5.65
N TRP A 465 -26.18 10.99 -6.88
CA TRP A 465 -25.06 11.89 -7.13
C TRP A 465 -25.32 13.32 -6.63
N GLU A 466 -26.54 13.83 -6.77
CA GLU A 466 -26.96 15.12 -6.20
C GLU A 466 -26.80 15.14 -4.68
N ARG A 467 -27.19 14.06 -3.99
CA ARG A 467 -27.00 13.97 -2.53
C ARG A 467 -25.53 13.93 -2.13
N LEU A 468 -24.71 13.17 -2.84
CA LEU A 468 -23.25 13.14 -2.61
C LEU A 468 -22.63 14.53 -2.85
N GLN A 469 -23.05 15.23 -3.91
CA GLN A 469 -22.61 16.59 -4.20
C GLN A 469 -23.03 17.57 -3.09
N ILE A 470 -24.25 17.44 -2.54
CA ILE A 470 -24.68 18.26 -1.40
C ILE A 470 -23.77 18.06 -0.18
N MET A 471 -23.35 16.82 0.11
CA MET A 471 -22.42 16.53 1.22
C MET A 471 -21.06 17.17 0.98
N GLU A 472 -20.51 17.03 -0.22
CA GLU A 472 -19.26 17.67 -0.61
C GLU A 472 -19.35 19.19 -0.47
N ASN A 473 -20.42 19.80 -0.98
CA ASN A 473 -20.63 21.24 -0.91
C ASN A 473 -20.71 21.74 0.53
N LYS A 474 -21.29 20.95 1.45
CA LYS A 474 -21.30 21.27 2.89
C LYS A 474 -19.90 21.18 3.49
N ALA A 475 -19.12 20.18 3.09
CA ALA A 475 -17.76 19.98 3.57
C ALA A 475 -16.79 21.07 3.08
N ILE A 476 -16.88 21.48 1.81
CA ILE A 476 -16.09 22.60 1.25
C ILE A 476 -16.40 23.89 1.99
N ARG A 477 -17.68 24.21 2.21
CA ARG A 477 -18.07 25.40 3.01
C ARG A 477 -17.52 25.35 4.42
N ALA A 478 -17.57 24.19 5.08
CA ALA A 478 -17.00 24.03 6.41
C ALA A 478 -15.47 24.19 6.44
N ALA A 479 -14.77 23.67 5.43
CA ALA A 479 -13.31 23.79 5.32
C ALA A 479 -12.86 25.24 5.11
N LEU A 480 -13.60 25.99 4.30
CA LEU A 480 -13.28 27.39 3.95
C LEU A 480 -13.96 28.43 4.87
N GLY A 481 -14.64 28.00 5.93
CA GLY A 481 -15.33 28.93 6.85
C GLY A 481 -16.50 29.70 6.23
N LEU A 482 -17.05 29.22 5.10
CA LEU A 482 -18.05 29.95 4.32
C LEU A 482 -19.46 29.80 4.91
N PRO A 483 -20.31 30.84 4.81
CA PRO A 483 -21.71 30.74 5.19
C PRO A 483 -22.47 29.66 4.42
N ILE A 484 -23.47 29.04 5.05
CA ILE A 484 -24.25 27.92 4.47
C ILE A 484 -24.94 28.32 3.16
N TYR A 485 -25.33 29.59 3.01
CA TYR A 485 -26.01 30.14 1.82
C TYR A 485 -25.06 30.51 0.67
N THR A 486 -23.74 30.38 0.84
CA THR A 486 -22.78 30.67 -0.23
C THR A 486 -23.10 29.82 -1.46
N SER A 487 -23.14 30.43 -2.66
CA SER A 487 -23.56 29.71 -3.87
C SER A 487 -22.64 28.54 -4.22
N VAL A 488 -23.19 27.49 -4.83
CA VAL A 488 -22.42 26.31 -5.24
C VAL A 488 -21.36 26.69 -6.29
N GLU A 489 -21.71 27.57 -7.22
CA GLU A 489 -20.78 28.07 -8.23
C GLU A 489 -19.57 28.77 -7.61
N TYR A 490 -19.81 29.64 -6.62
CA TYR A 490 -18.73 30.37 -5.94
C TYR A 490 -17.80 29.43 -5.18
N ILE A 491 -18.32 28.47 -4.41
CA ILE A 491 -17.46 27.55 -3.65
C ILE A 491 -16.55 26.70 -4.55
N HIS A 492 -17.02 26.27 -5.72
CA HIS A 492 -16.21 25.50 -6.66
C HIS A 492 -15.18 26.39 -7.37
N LYS A 493 -15.54 27.64 -7.69
CA LYS A 493 -14.63 28.62 -8.27
C LYS A 493 -13.44 28.92 -7.36
N ILE A 494 -13.67 29.17 -6.07
CA ILE A 494 -12.60 29.52 -5.13
C ILE A 494 -11.79 28.30 -4.67
N SER A 495 -12.43 27.13 -4.52
CA SER A 495 -11.75 25.93 -4.05
C SER A 495 -10.97 25.21 -5.15
N ASN A 496 -11.29 25.49 -6.42
CA ASN A 496 -10.81 24.75 -7.59
C ASN A 496 -11.00 23.23 -7.44
N VAL A 497 -12.13 22.84 -6.84
CA VAL A 497 -12.50 21.45 -6.59
C VAL A 497 -13.52 21.04 -7.65
N THR A 498 -13.21 20.02 -8.44
CA THR A 498 -14.13 19.44 -9.42
C THR A 498 -15.34 18.82 -8.73
N LYS A 499 -16.50 18.90 -9.39
CA LYS A 499 -17.74 18.25 -8.92
C LYS A 499 -17.54 16.75 -8.86
N ILE A 500 -18.20 16.09 -7.91
CA ILE A 500 -17.87 14.73 -7.53
C ILE A 500 -18.15 13.69 -8.62
N LYS A 501 -19.23 13.84 -9.39
CA LYS A 501 -19.57 12.91 -10.49
C LYS A 501 -18.59 13.03 -11.65
N GLU A 502 -18.18 14.25 -11.98
CA GLU A 502 -17.20 14.54 -13.03
C GLU A 502 -15.82 13.99 -12.65
N ASP A 503 -15.41 14.21 -11.40
CA ASP A 503 -14.16 13.65 -10.87
C ASP A 503 -14.18 12.12 -10.86
N ALA A 504 -15.27 11.51 -10.38
CA ALA A 504 -15.44 10.05 -10.40
C ALA A 504 -15.37 9.47 -11.83
N THR A 505 -15.95 10.15 -12.80
CA THR A 505 -15.90 9.74 -14.22
C THR A 505 -14.47 9.82 -14.77
N THR A 506 -13.77 10.91 -14.45
CA THR A 506 -12.36 11.12 -14.84
C THR A 506 -11.44 10.08 -14.21
N LEU A 507 -11.68 9.75 -12.94
CA LEU A 507 -10.91 8.76 -12.20
C LEU A 507 -11.07 7.35 -12.77
N LEU A 508 -12.14 7.04 -13.50
CA LEU A 508 -12.38 5.72 -14.08
C LEU A 508 -11.36 5.35 -15.17
N GLN A 509 -10.89 6.32 -15.95
CA GLN A 509 -9.97 6.08 -17.08
C GLN A 509 -8.63 5.45 -16.66
N PRO A 510 -7.92 5.95 -15.64
CA PRO A 510 -6.74 5.27 -15.10
C PRO A 510 -6.98 3.81 -14.70
N TYR A 511 -8.17 3.46 -14.18
CA TYR A 511 -8.49 2.07 -13.83
C TYR A 511 -8.67 1.20 -15.08
N ILE A 512 -9.31 1.72 -16.14
CA ILE A 512 -9.44 1.01 -17.43
C ILE A 512 -8.06 0.78 -18.06
N GLN A 513 -7.19 1.79 -18.05
CA GLN A 513 -5.80 1.66 -18.56
C GLN A 513 -4.99 0.65 -17.74
N THR A 514 -5.15 0.66 -16.42
CA THR A 514 -4.51 -0.30 -15.52
C THR A 514 -5.00 -1.72 -15.78
N ALA A 515 -6.32 -1.91 -15.92
CA ALA A 515 -6.90 -3.21 -16.25
C ALA A 515 -6.40 -3.73 -17.61
N THR A 516 -6.31 -2.86 -18.61
CA THR A 516 -5.76 -3.16 -19.94
C THR A 516 -4.29 -3.60 -19.84
N SER A 517 -3.45 -2.84 -19.12
CA SER A 517 -2.03 -3.16 -18.93
C SER A 517 -1.82 -4.49 -18.19
N ASN A 518 -2.79 -4.89 -17.37
CA ASN A 518 -2.75 -6.12 -16.58
C ASN A 518 -3.42 -7.32 -17.28
N ASN A 519 -3.87 -7.17 -18.53
CA ASN A 519 -4.64 -8.18 -19.26
C ASN A 519 -5.89 -8.68 -18.52
N ASP A 520 -6.51 -7.85 -17.67
CA ASP A 520 -7.77 -8.17 -17.00
C ASP A 520 -8.95 -7.73 -17.89
N ASN A 521 -9.26 -8.58 -18.87
CA ASN A 521 -10.32 -8.30 -19.84
C ASN A 521 -11.70 -8.20 -19.17
N VAL A 522 -11.94 -8.91 -18.07
CA VAL A 522 -13.25 -8.90 -17.40
C VAL A 522 -13.47 -7.56 -16.69
N LEU A 523 -12.49 -7.11 -15.90
CA LEU A 523 -12.58 -5.79 -15.26
C LEU A 523 -12.62 -4.67 -16.30
N LYS A 524 -11.76 -4.74 -17.32
CA LYS A 524 -11.71 -3.77 -18.40
C LYS A 524 -13.09 -3.61 -19.05
N ASN A 525 -13.66 -4.71 -19.57
CA ASN A 525 -14.96 -4.68 -20.21
C ASN A 525 -16.03 -4.14 -19.26
N ASN A 526 -15.96 -4.52 -17.97
CA ASN A 526 -16.92 -4.07 -16.99
C ASN A 526 -16.87 -2.56 -16.73
N LEU A 527 -15.68 -1.98 -16.65
CA LEU A 527 -15.47 -0.55 -16.44
C LEU A 527 -15.76 0.25 -17.72
N GLU A 528 -15.41 -0.28 -18.90
CA GLU A 528 -15.71 0.32 -20.20
C GLU A 528 -17.22 0.38 -20.45
N GLU A 529 -17.98 -0.67 -20.10
CA GLU A 529 -19.44 -0.63 -20.19
C GLU A 529 -20.04 0.50 -19.35
N ILE A 530 -19.52 0.71 -18.14
CA ILE A 530 -19.96 1.81 -17.27
C ILE A 530 -19.56 3.15 -17.88
N PHE A 531 -18.34 3.27 -18.37
CA PHE A 531 -17.85 4.49 -19.01
C PHE A 531 -18.69 4.86 -20.24
N ASN A 532 -19.09 3.88 -21.05
CA ASN A 532 -19.90 4.10 -22.25
C ASN A 532 -21.37 4.45 -21.95
N GLN A 533 -21.85 4.23 -20.73
CA GLN A 533 -23.20 4.58 -20.29
C GLN A 533 -23.29 5.99 -19.67
N LEU A 534 -22.15 6.64 -19.41
CA LEU A 534 -22.04 8.00 -18.85
C LEU A 534 -21.96 9.04 -19.97
#